data_AF-A0A961BZL3-F1
#
_entry.id   AF-A0A961BZL3-F1
#
_cell.length_a   1.000
_cell.length_b   1.000
_cell.length_c   1.000
_cell.angle_alpha   90.00
_cell.angle_beta   90.00
_cell.angle_gamma   90.00
#
_symmetry.space_group_name_H-M   'P 1'
#
loop_
_entity.id
_entity.type
_entity.pdbx_description
1 polymer ?
#
loop_
_entity_poly.entity_id
_entity_poly.type
_entity_poly.pdbx_seq_one_letter_code
_entity_poly.pdbx_strand_id
1 'polypeptide(L)'
;MAEGHTIHALAARLNTAFAGQPVRVSSPQHTFAAEAGRLNGHEMRQASAHGKNLLVAFADAPTLHVHLGMFGSFSVRAHKRAIRDGWLRTEPPA
;
A
#
# COMPACT_ATOMS: atom_id res chain seq x y z
N MET A 1 7.58 15.38 8.09
CA MET A 1 7.03 15.65 6.74
C MET A 1 7.67 14.65 5.78
N ALA A 2 6.89 13.91 4.98
CA ALA A 2 7.49 13.07 3.94
C ALA A 2 7.98 13.97 2.81
N GLU A 3 9.29 14.19 2.75
CA GLU A 3 9.93 14.86 1.63
C GLU A 3 9.93 13.96 0.38
N GLY A 4 10.17 14.51 -0.81
CA GLY A 4 10.09 13.75 -2.07
C GLY A 4 10.94 12.49 -2.06
N HIS A 5 12.18 12.57 -1.59
CA HIS A 5 13.08 11.40 -1.48
C HIS A 5 12.49 10.25 -0.64
N THR A 6 11.69 10.56 0.39
CA THR A 6 11.01 9.55 1.21
C THR A 6 9.94 8.82 0.41
N ILE A 7 9.18 9.52 -0.43
CA ILE A 7 8.16 8.92 -1.29
C ILE A 7 8.79 8.07 -2.40
N HIS A 8 9.92 8.51 -2.97
CA HIS A 8 10.69 7.69 -3.91
C HIS A 8 11.20 6.38 -3.26
N ALA A 9 11.76 6.46 -2.05
CA ALA A 9 12.18 5.28 -1.31
C ALA A 9 11.01 4.36 -0.96
N LEU A 10 9.84 4.93 -0.64
CA LEU A 10 8.62 4.17 -0.38
C LEU A 10 8.11 3.44 -1.64
N ALA A 11 8.11 4.10 -2.79
CA ALA A 11 7.72 3.48 -4.07
C ALA A 11 8.63 2.28 -4.38
N ALA A 12 9.95 2.42 -4.21
CA ALA A 12 10.89 1.32 -4.40
C ALA A 12 10.59 0.14 -3.45
N ARG A 13 10.34 0.41 -2.16
CA ARG A 13 9.99 -0.63 -1.18
C ARG A 13 8.70 -1.36 -1.51
N LEU A 14 7.67 -0.64 -1.98
CA LEU A 14 6.42 -1.24 -2.43
C LEU A 14 6.63 -2.14 -3.65
N ASN A 15 7.41 -1.67 -4.64
CA ASN A 15 7.74 -2.48 -5.81
C ASN A 15 8.44 -3.78 -5.42
N THR A 16 9.47 -3.70 -4.56
CA THR A 16 10.18 -4.89 -4.08
C THR A 16 9.26 -5.85 -3.33
N ALA A 17 8.29 -5.34 -2.56
CA ALA A 17 7.43 -6.19 -1.75
C ALA A 17 6.28 -6.84 -2.54
N PHE A 18 5.74 -6.15 -3.55
CA PHE A 18 4.41 -6.47 -4.08
C PHE A 18 4.26 -6.43 -5.60
N ALA A 19 5.21 -5.90 -6.36
CA ALA A 19 5.06 -5.81 -7.81
C ALA A 19 4.97 -7.19 -8.48
N GLY A 20 4.09 -7.32 -9.48
CA GLY A 20 3.92 -8.53 -10.29
C GLY A 20 3.12 -9.65 -9.61
N GLN A 21 2.43 -9.36 -8.49
CA GLN A 21 1.58 -10.35 -7.81
C GLN A 21 0.23 -9.76 -7.37
N PRO A 22 -0.82 -10.59 -7.29
CA PRO A 22 -2.08 -10.23 -6.63
C PRO A 22 -1.85 -9.82 -5.18
N VAL A 23 -2.47 -8.71 -4.76
CA VAL A 23 -2.34 -8.22 -3.37
C VAL A 23 -3.69 -8.19 -2.65
N ARG A 24 -3.65 -8.39 -1.34
CA ARG A 24 -4.79 -8.16 -0.46
C ARG A 24 -4.82 -6.71 -0.01
N VAL A 25 -5.95 -6.04 -0.17
CA VAL A 25 -6.14 -4.64 0.20
C VAL A 25 -7.36 -4.52 1.10
N SER A 26 -7.26 -3.74 2.17
CA SER A 26 -8.37 -3.50 3.10
C SER A 26 -8.23 -2.11 3.74
N SER A 27 -9.34 -1.56 4.23
CA SER A 27 -9.37 -0.32 5.03
C SER A 27 -9.92 -0.64 6.42
N PRO A 28 -9.06 -0.90 7.41
CA PRO A 28 -9.49 -1.34 8.75
C PRO A 28 -10.33 -0.29 9.48
N GLN A 29 -10.08 1.00 9.23
CA GLN A 29 -10.85 2.11 9.80
C GLN A 29 -12.15 2.38 9.02
N HIS A 30 -12.47 1.56 8.02
CA HIS A 30 -13.66 1.61 7.17
C HIS A 30 -13.80 2.82 6.24
N THR A 31 -13.06 3.91 6.46
CA THR A 31 -13.14 5.15 5.65
C THR A 31 -13.02 4.92 4.15
N PHE A 32 -12.21 3.94 3.73
CA PHE A 32 -11.98 3.61 2.33
C PHE A 32 -12.31 2.14 2.00
N ALA A 33 -13.29 1.55 2.69
CA ALA A 33 -13.60 0.13 2.53
C ALA A 33 -14.05 -0.22 1.10
N ALA A 34 -14.87 0.62 0.48
CA ALA A 34 -15.35 0.42 -0.89
C ALA A 34 -14.20 0.52 -1.90
N GLU A 35 -13.32 1.52 -1.74
CA GLU A 35 -12.16 1.77 -2.59
C GLU A 35 -11.13 0.66 -2.44
N ALA A 36 -10.86 0.21 -1.22
CA ALA A 36 -10.00 -0.95 -0.97
C ALA A 36 -10.55 -2.22 -1.65
N GLY A 37 -11.88 -2.41 -1.64
CA GLY A 37 -12.54 -3.50 -2.34
C GLY A 37 -12.31 -3.50 -3.85
N ARG A 38 -12.20 -2.32 -4.47
CA ARG A 38 -11.90 -2.16 -5.91
C ARG A 38 -10.46 -2.52 -6.29
N LEU A 39 -9.56 -2.59 -5.32
CA LEU A 39 -8.14 -2.93 -5.53
C LEU A 39 -7.82 -4.37 -5.07
N ASN A 40 -8.60 -4.89 -4.12
CA ASN A 40 -8.33 -6.18 -3.50
C ASN A 40 -8.37 -7.33 -4.51
N GLY A 41 -7.31 -8.14 -4.52
CA GLY A 41 -7.17 -9.29 -5.41
C GLY A 41 -6.57 -8.96 -6.78
N HIS A 42 -6.43 -7.68 -7.13
CA HIS A 42 -5.77 -7.27 -8.36
C HIS A 42 -4.23 -7.34 -8.24
N GLU A 43 -3.55 -7.59 -9.35
CA GLU A 43 -2.09 -7.55 -9.42
C GLU A 43 -1.59 -6.11 -9.24
N MET A 44 -0.70 -5.89 -8.28
CA MET A 44 0.00 -4.61 -8.19
C MET A 44 1.10 -4.58 -9.27
N ARG A 45 1.01 -3.63 -10.20
CA ARG A 45 1.97 -3.49 -11.31
C ARG A 45 3.21 -2.72 -10.90
N GLN A 46 3.01 -1.48 -10.45
CA GLN A 46 4.12 -0.57 -10.17
C GLN A 46 3.68 0.56 -9.24
N ALA A 47 4.51 0.84 -8.23
CA ALA A 47 4.52 2.09 -7.49
C ALA A 47 5.51 3.08 -8.12
N SER A 48 5.07 4.33 -8.27
CA SER A 48 5.89 5.46 -8.72
C SER A 48 5.70 6.66 -7.81
N ALA A 49 6.70 7.53 -7.79
CA ALA A 49 6.69 8.75 -6.99
C ALA A 49 6.80 9.96 -7.91
N HIS A 50 5.92 10.94 -7.69
CA HIS A 50 5.92 12.23 -8.38
C HIS A 50 5.92 13.34 -7.33
N GLY A 51 7.12 13.80 -6.96
CA GLY A 51 7.30 14.73 -5.86
C GLY A 51 6.82 14.13 -4.53
N LYS A 52 5.79 14.73 -3.92
CA LYS A 52 5.19 14.27 -2.65
C LYS A 52 3.99 13.33 -2.83
N ASN A 53 3.82 12.78 -4.03
CA ASN A 53 2.70 11.89 -4.37
C ASN A 53 3.21 10.50 -4.67
N LEU A 54 2.61 9.50 -4.03
CA LEU A 54 2.79 8.08 -4.35
C LEU A 54 1.62 7.63 -5.23
N LEU A 55 1.91 7.02 -6.37
CA LEU A 55 0.93 6.42 -7.28
C LEU A 55 1.22 4.92 -7.38
N VAL A 56 0.21 4.08 -7.20
CA VAL A 56 0.34 2.62 -7.31
C VAL A 56 -0.66 2.12 -8.35
N ALA A 57 -0.13 1.61 -9.46
CA ALA A 57 -0.90 1.05 -10.55
C ALA A 57 -1.24 -0.43 -10.28
N PHE A 58 -2.45 -0.83 -10.68
CA PHE A 58 -2.95 -2.19 -10.58
C PHE A 58 -3.39 -2.70 -11.97
N ALA A 59 -3.38 -4.01 -12.17
CA ALA A 59 -3.99 -4.64 -13.34
C ALA A 59 -5.51 -4.55 -13.25
N ASP A 60 -6.18 -4.04 -14.28
CA ASP A 60 -7.65 -4.01 -14.39
C ASP A 60 -8.36 -3.37 -13.20
N ALA A 61 -7.68 -2.45 -12.51
CA ALA A 61 -8.17 -1.74 -11.34
C ALA A 61 -7.68 -0.28 -11.32
N PRO A 62 -8.34 0.60 -10.55
CA PRO A 62 -7.92 1.99 -10.41
C PRO A 62 -6.51 2.15 -9.84
N THR A 63 -5.84 3.26 -10.18
CA THR A 63 -4.59 3.67 -9.53
C THR A 63 -4.88 4.16 -8.11
N LEU A 64 -4.14 3.64 -7.12
CA LEU A 64 -4.11 4.20 -5.78
C LEU A 64 -3.21 5.43 -5.76
N HIS A 65 -3.74 6.55 -5.27
CA HIS A 65 -2.99 7.78 -5.04
C HIS A 65 -2.92 8.08 -3.55
N VAL A 66 -1.71 8.25 -3.02
CA VAL A 66 -1.46 8.59 -1.62
C VAL A 66 -0.66 9.88 -1.53
N HIS A 67 -1.19 10.82 -0.74
CA HIS A 67 -0.49 12.02 -0.31
C HIS A 67 -0.53 12.10 1.22
N LEU A 68 0.64 12.10 1.87
CA LEU A 68 0.74 11.98 3.32
C LEU A 68 0.48 13.30 4.07
N GLY A 69 0.48 14.43 3.38
CA GLY A 69 0.39 15.74 4.04
C GLY A 69 1.51 15.93 5.09
N MET A 70 1.22 16.72 6.13
CA MET A 70 2.21 17.07 7.15
C MET A 70 2.46 15.94 8.16
N PHE A 71 1.41 15.21 8.54
CA PHE A 71 1.43 14.24 9.64
C PHE A 71 1.26 12.78 9.21
N GLY A 72 1.03 12.51 7.93
CA GLY A 72 0.86 11.14 7.45
C GLY A 72 2.15 10.34 7.52
N SER A 73 1.98 9.05 7.76
CA SER A 73 3.08 8.07 7.77
C SER A 73 2.69 6.86 6.91
N PHE A 74 3.71 6.20 6.37
CA PHE A 74 3.54 4.98 5.58
C PHE A 74 4.75 4.08 5.82
N SER A 75 4.51 2.81 6.15
CA SER A 75 5.58 1.82 6.28
C SER A 75 5.28 0.56 5.47
N VAL A 76 6.32 -0.02 4.89
CA VAL A 76 6.31 -1.37 4.31
C VAL A 76 7.08 -2.27 5.25
N ARG A 77 6.46 -3.36 5.73
CA ARG A 77 7.02 -4.23 6.76
C ARG A 77 6.89 -5.69 6.36
N ALA A 78 7.94 -6.48 6.59
CA ALA A 78 7.87 -7.92 6.49
C ALA A 78 7.20 -8.49 7.75
N HIS A 79 6.09 -9.22 7.60
CA HIS A 79 5.42 -9.88 8.70
C HIS A 79 6.04 -11.28 8.93
N LYS A 80 6.78 -11.47 10.03
CA LYS A 80 7.46 -12.75 10.37
C LYS A 80 6.53 -13.83 10.97
N ARG A 81 5.29 -13.50 11.34
CA ARG A 81 4.28 -14.43 11.89
C ARG A 81 2.92 -14.13 11.28
N ALA A 82 2.51 -14.85 10.23
CA ALA A 82 1.22 -14.59 9.62
C ALA A 82 0.67 -15.74 8.75
N ILE A 83 0.80 -17.01 9.14
CA ILE A 83 -0.06 -18.04 8.54
C ILE A 83 -0.44 -19.07 9.61
N ARG A 84 -1.60 -18.86 10.23
CA ARG A 84 -2.50 -19.94 10.66
C ARG A 84 -3.90 -19.48 10.25
N ASP A 85 -4.61 -20.32 9.49
CA ASP A 85 -5.98 -20.07 9.01
C ASP A 85 -6.16 -18.88 8.04
N GLY A 86 -5.08 -18.40 7.39
CA GLY A 86 -5.16 -17.41 6.30
C GLY A 86 -5.24 -15.94 6.73
N TRP A 87 -4.93 -15.59 7.99
CA TRP A 87 -5.03 -14.21 8.49
C TRP A 87 -3.70 -13.65 9.04
N LEU A 88 -3.44 -12.37 8.72
CA LEU A 88 -2.39 -11.55 9.33
C LEU A 88 -2.79 -11.19 10.76
N ARG A 89 -1.90 -11.44 11.73
CA ARG A 89 -2.17 -11.26 13.17
C ARG A 89 -1.91 -9.86 13.71
N THR A 90 -1.71 -8.87 12.86
CA THR A 90 -1.51 -7.50 13.35
C THR A 90 -2.76 -6.72 13.01
N GLU A 91 -3.59 -6.46 14.02
CA GLU A 91 -4.33 -5.20 14.02
C GLU A 91 -3.33 -4.08 13.69
N PRO A 92 -3.74 -3.05 12.91
CA PRO A 92 -2.87 -1.91 12.64
C PRO A 92 -2.27 -1.42 13.96
N PRO A 93 -0.96 -1.10 14.02
CA PRO A 93 -0.44 -0.47 15.23
C PRO A 93 -1.30 0.75 15.54
N ALA A 94 -1.73 0.86 16.80
CA ALA A 94 -2.44 2.03 17.30
C ALA A 94 -1.66 3.33 17.00
#